data_AF-A0A1C6B0J8-F1
#
_entry.id   AF-A0A1C6B0J8-F1
#
_cell.length_a   1.000
_cell.length_b   1.000
_cell.length_c   1.000
_cell.angle_alpha   90.00
_cell.angle_beta   90.00
_cell.angle_gamma   90.00
#
_symmetry.space_group_name_H-M   'P 1'
#
loop_
_entity.id
_entity.type
_entity.pdbx_description
1 polymer ?
#
loop_
_entity_poly.entity_id
_entity_poly.type
_entity_poly.pdbx_seq_one_letter_code
_entity_poly.pdbx_strand_id
1 'polypeptide(L)'
;MTQQEAYKILGITEEEIEAAALETPEDAVSSGAASLHTTAASTSSRTAYKAIGENPQSFDNAFQNFNRQAVERLIKKKYRQRILSAHPDVQPEEETEYSAQLLNYAYAYLKKNGWYDGHVSKKSYQVKSRASKTQVWDAPVNLRAWREREIYSYAEDSEGEKIGYFKIAAGKYIWKTEEDFSLFQKSIFACASQILEEVERKKQIYKSERLRIQTLAALVYLLAQQFLNSTALLKELGQEQKADAEGNRIFLIPAMLELTGNIQAAEGEVISPKRLTKHRLYVKNSQGEELGYLSFRDDCMYYVVIPLMEQRRVKVRMKAAEGKKAACQKLNFYVKLLEKDTAGMPESVNLQIEQLLNDYTR
;
A
#
# COMPACT_ATOMS: atom_id res chain seq x y z
N MET A 1 1.01 27.83 -19.25
CA MET A 1 1.63 26.55 -19.59
C MET A 1 0.54 25.52 -19.71
N THR A 2 0.48 24.81 -20.82
CA THR A 2 -0.44 23.68 -21.03
C THR A 2 0.22 22.37 -20.57
N GLN A 3 -0.55 21.28 -20.48
CA GLN A 3 -0.01 19.96 -20.14
C GLN A 3 0.96 19.45 -21.21
N GLN A 4 0.63 19.63 -22.49
CA GLN A 4 1.51 19.31 -23.62
C GLN A 4 2.81 20.13 -23.60
N GLU A 5 2.74 21.42 -23.27
CA GLU A 5 3.94 22.25 -23.10
C GLU A 5 4.83 21.74 -21.95
N ALA A 6 4.23 21.34 -20.82
CA ALA A 6 4.97 20.78 -19.70
C ALA A 6 5.63 19.43 -20.04
N TYR A 7 4.96 18.57 -20.81
CA TYR A 7 5.56 17.33 -21.33
C TYR A 7 6.72 17.60 -22.27
N LYS A 8 6.58 18.55 -23.20
CA LYS A 8 7.65 18.96 -24.10
C LYS A 8 8.89 19.45 -23.33
N ILE A 9 8.70 20.30 -22.31
CA ILE A 9 9.79 20.80 -21.46
C ILE A 9 10.50 19.66 -20.72
N LEU A 10 9.77 18.62 -20.29
CA LEU A 10 10.35 17.44 -19.66
C LEU A 10 10.87 16.39 -20.65
N GLY A 11 10.72 16.59 -21.96
CA GLY A 11 11.17 15.64 -22.98
C GLY A 11 10.37 14.35 -23.01
N ILE A 12 9.06 14.48 -22.77
CA ILE A 12 8.11 13.38 -22.74
C ILE A 12 7.26 13.47 -24.01
N THR A 13 7.22 12.40 -24.79
CA THR A 13 6.37 12.32 -25.98
C THR A 13 4.98 11.79 -25.63
N GLU A 14 3.99 12.07 -26.48
CA GLU A 14 2.64 11.49 -26.33
C GLU A 14 2.70 9.95 -26.43
N GLU A 15 3.56 9.41 -27.30
CA GLU A 15 3.82 7.96 -27.42
C GLU A 15 4.38 7.35 -26.14
N GLU A 16 5.29 8.04 -25.43
CA GLU A 16 5.83 7.57 -24.15
C GLU A 16 4.77 7.58 -23.03
N ILE A 17 3.86 8.55 -23.06
CA ILE A 17 2.74 8.63 -22.11
C ILE A 17 1.72 7.53 -22.40
N GLU A 18 1.39 7.31 -23.68
CA GLU A 18 0.51 6.23 -24.11
C GLU A 18 1.12 4.85 -23.78
N ALA A 19 2.42 4.66 -24.02
CA ALA A 19 3.14 3.44 -23.66
C ALA A 19 3.16 3.22 -22.14
N ALA A 20 3.44 4.25 -21.33
CA ALA A 20 3.40 4.15 -19.88
C ALA A 20 1.98 3.95 -19.34
N ALA A 21 0.96 4.47 -20.03
CA ALA A 21 -0.46 4.22 -19.74
C ALA A 21 -0.96 2.87 -20.29
N LEU A 22 -0.14 2.13 -21.03
CA LEU A 22 -0.42 0.78 -21.51
C LEU A 22 0.47 -0.27 -20.87
N GLU A 23 1.49 0.13 -20.09
CA GLU A 23 2.32 -0.78 -19.30
C GLU A 23 1.40 -1.71 -18.52
N THR A 24 1.62 -3.02 -18.65
CA THR A 24 0.93 -4.00 -17.84
C THR A 24 1.83 -4.41 -16.66
N PRO A 25 1.29 -4.99 -15.57
CA PRO A 25 2.09 -5.42 -14.43
C PRO A 25 3.22 -6.41 -14.78
N GLU A 26 3.17 -7.10 -15.92
CA GLU A 26 4.24 -8.02 -16.37
C GLU A 26 5.45 -7.26 -16.95
N ASP A 27 5.24 -6.08 -17.53
CA ASP A 27 6.30 -5.29 -18.17
C ASP A 27 7.18 -4.57 -17.13
N ALA A 28 6.60 -4.14 -16.01
CA ALA A 28 7.31 -3.50 -14.90
C ALA A 28 8.26 -4.44 -14.14
N VAL A 29 8.07 -5.75 -14.24
CA VAL A 29 8.93 -6.77 -13.60
C VAL A 29 10.14 -7.11 -14.49
N SER A 30 10.05 -6.85 -15.79
CA SER A 30 11.12 -7.14 -16.77
C SER A 30 12.24 -6.10 -16.78
N SER A 31 11.99 -4.88 -16.29
CA SER A 31 12.90 -3.74 -16.47
C SER A 31 13.85 -3.39 -15.30
N GLY A 32 13.98 -4.20 -14.24
CA GLY A 32 15.02 -3.93 -13.23
C GLY A 32 14.94 -4.70 -11.91
N ALA A 33 16.06 -5.34 -11.55
CA ALA A 33 16.42 -5.99 -10.29
C ALA A 33 15.66 -7.26 -9.84
N ALA A 34 16.01 -8.40 -10.46
CA ALA A 34 15.97 -9.70 -9.76
C ALA A 34 17.17 -9.83 -8.80
N SER A 35 16.91 -10.06 -7.51
CA SER A 35 17.51 -11.16 -6.74
C SER A 35 17.02 -11.16 -5.28
N LEU A 36 16.09 -12.08 -4.97
CA LEU A 36 16.25 -13.05 -3.89
C LEU A 36 15.14 -14.11 -4.04
N HIS A 37 15.60 -15.30 -4.39
CA HIS A 37 14.92 -16.60 -4.45
C HIS A 37 13.44 -16.67 -4.01
N THR A 38 12.57 -17.06 -4.95
CA THR A 38 11.61 -18.16 -4.70
C THR A 38 11.37 -18.93 -5.99
N THR A 39 11.54 -20.23 -5.89
CA THR A 39 11.40 -21.22 -6.96
C THR A 39 9.94 -21.49 -7.30
N ALA A 40 9.70 -21.64 -8.61
CA ALA A 40 8.77 -22.57 -9.28
C ALA A 40 7.59 -21.98 -10.07
N ALA A 41 7.57 -22.38 -11.35
CA ALA A 41 6.46 -22.51 -12.30
C ALA A 41 6.02 -21.25 -13.08
N SER A 42 6.85 -20.90 -14.06
CA SER A 42 6.43 -20.35 -15.35
C SER A 42 5.51 -21.30 -16.11
N THR A 43 4.38 -20.83 -16.67
CA THR A 43 3.93 -21.10 -18.05
C THR A 43 2.78 -20.15 -18.43
N SER A 44 3.16 -19.17 -19.25
CA SER A 44 2.49 -18.62 -20.45
C SER A 44 1.08 -18.01 -20.36
N SER A 45 1.10 -16.68 -20.27
CA SER A 45 0.10 -15.70 -20.67
C SER A 45 -0.19 -15.77 -22.18
N ARG A 46 -1.37 -16.29 -22.57
CA ARG A 46 -1.89 -16.06 -23.93
C ARG A 46 -3.39 -16.26 -24.07
N THR A 47 -4.20 -15.56 -23.27
CA THR A 47 -5.65 -15.37 -23.59
C THR A 47 -6.27 -14.20 -22.81
N ALA A 48 -5.59 -13.04 -22.75
CA ALA A 48 -6.09 -11.85 -22.04
C ALA A 48 -7.07 -10.98 -22.85
N TYR A 49 -7.47 -11.39 -24.06
CA TYR A 49 -8.40 -10.63 -24.88
C TYR A 49 -9.53 -11.51 -25.42
N LYS A 50 -10.54 -11.78 -24.58
CA LYS A 50 -11.96 -11.82 -25.00
C LYS A 50 -12.87 -12.13 -23.81
N ALA A 51 -13.85 -11.24 -23.62
CA ALA A 51 -15.01 -11.32 -22.73
C ALA A 51 -14.78 -10.95 -21.25
N ILE A 52 -14.86 -9.65 -20.97
CA ILE A 52 -15.42 -9.11 -19.73
C ILE A 52 -16.39 -8.00 -20.14
N GLY A 53 -17.68 -8.32 -20.16
CA GLY A 53 -18.75 -7.37 -19.91
C GLY A 53 -19.30 -7.69 -18.51
N GLU A 54 -19.83 -6.80 -17.69
CA GLU A 54 -20.41 -5.49 -17.94
C GLU A 54 -20.35 -4.68 -16.62
N ASN A 55 -19.33 -3.82 -16.47
CA ASN A 55 -19.48 -2.51 -15.80
C ASN A 55 -18.25 -1.62 -16.12
N PRO A 56 -18.30 -0.81 -17.20
CA PRO A 56 -17.14 -0.08 -17.74
C PRO A 56 -16.44 0.81 -16.70
N GLN A 57 -17.22 1.49 -15.84
CA GLN A 57 -16.70 2.50 -14.91
C GLN A 57 -15.79 1.93 -13.80
N SER A 58 -15.93 0.64 -13.45
CA SER A 58 -15.09 0.01 -12.43
C SER A 58 -13.76 -0.48 -12.98
N PHE A 59 -13.71 -0.87 -14.26
CA PHE A 59 -12.47 -1.23 -14.95
C PHE A 59 -11.67 0.04 -15.24
N ASP A 60 -12.35 1.07 -15.74
CA ASP A 60 -11.75 2.38 -16.03
C ASP A 60 -11.07 2.94 -14.78
N ASN A 61 -11.72 2.99 -13.62
CA ASN A 61 -11.09 3.59 -12.43
C ASN A 61 -9.84 2.85 -11.90
N ALA A 62 -9.82 1.52 -11.97
CA ALA A 62 -8.65 0.74 -11.50
C ALA A 62 -7.50 0.74 -12.52
N PHE A 63 -7.83 0.70 -13.82
CA PHE A 63 -6.87 0.81 -14.92
C PHE A 63 -6.27 2.21 -14.97
N GLN A 64 -7.09 3.25 -14.81
CA GLN A 64 -6.67 4.65 -14.73
C GLN A 64 -5.73 4.92 -13.54
N ASN A 65 -5.96 4.27 -12.38
CA ASN A 65 -5.07 4.42 -11.22
C ASN A 65 -3.70 3.74 -11.40
N PHE A 66 -3.64 2.60 -12.09
CA PHE A 66 -2.37 1.93 -12.40
C PHE A 66 -1.57 2.72 -13.45
N ASN A 67 -2.25 3.16 -14.52
CA ASN A 67 -1.69 4.02 -15.56
C ASN A 67 -1.17 5.33 -14.98
N ARG A 68 -1.87 5.89 -13.98
CA ARG A 68 -1.42 7.08 -13.27
C ARG A 68 -0.08 6.88 -12.55
N GLN A 69 0.15 5.71 -11.92
CA GLN A 69 1.42 5.45 -11.23
C GLN A 69 2.57 5.21 -12.20
N ALA A 70 2.32 4.54 -13.33
CA ALA A 70 3.32 4.35 -14.38
C ALA A 70 3.70 5.69 -15.06
N VAL A 71 2.71 6.50 -15.42
CA VAL A 71 2.92 7.85 -15.97
C VAL A 71 3.62 8.76 -14.95
N GLU A 72 3.26 8.70 -13.67
CA GLU A 72 3.96 9.44 -12.61
C GLU A 72 5.43 9.02 -12.48
N ARG A 73 5.74 7.72 -12.57
CA ARG A 73 7.12 7.21 -12.57
C ARG A 73 7.91 7.74 -13.77
N LEU A 74 7.32 7.68 -14.98
CA LEU A 74 7.92 8.21 -16.20
C LEU A 74 8.24 9.71 -16.06
N ILE A 75 7.26 10.51 -15.62
CA ILE A 75 7.44 11.96 -15.47
C ILE A 75 8.53 12.27 -14.44
N LYS A 76 8.56 11.57 -13.30
CA LYS A 76 9.64 11.71 -12.30
C LYS A 76 11.01 11.34 -12.86
N LYS A 77 11.10 10.23 -13.60
CA LYS A 77 12.34 9.77 -14.25
C LYS A 77 12.88 10.83 -15.22
N LYS A 78 12.04 11.30 -16.14
CA LYS A 78 12.40 12.31 -17.14
C LYS A 78 12.79 13.64 -16.51
N TYR A 79 12.05 14.08 -15.50
CA TYR A 79 12.41 15.27 -14.73
C TYR A 79 13.76 15.13 -14.02
N ARG A 80 14.03 14.00 -13.36
CA ARG A 80 15.32 13.75 -12.70
C ARG A 80 16.49 13.73 -13.67
N GLN A 81 16.34 13.05 -14.81
CA GLN A 81 17.37 13.02 -15.84
C GLN A 81 17.72 14.43 -16.32
N ARG A 82 16.71 15.27 -16.59
CA ARG A 82 16.93 16.63 -17.09
C ARG A 82 17.39 17.63 -16.03
N ILE A 83 16.93 17.53 -14.78
CA ILE A 83 17.37 18.45 -13.73
C ILE A 83 18.81 18.19 -13.31
N LEU A 84 19.26 16.93 -13.41
CA LEU A 84 20.67 16.56 -13.22
C LEU A 84 21.54 17.11 -14.34
N SER A 85 21.13 17.01 -15.61
CA SER A 85 21.88 17.57 -16.73
C SER A 85 21.90 19.10 -16.78
N ALA A 86 20.88 19.75 -16.21
CA ALA A 86 20.80 21.20 -16.06
C ALA A 86 21.42 21.74 -14.75
N HIS A 87 22.12 20.90 -13.98
CA HIS A 87 22.78 21.32 -12.73
C HIS A 87 24.05 22.13 -13.04
N PRO A 88 24.31 23.26 -12.35
CA PRO A 88 25.46 24.13 -12.64
C PRO A 88 26.84 23.45 -12.50
N ASP A 89 26.92 22.35 -11.77
CA ASP A 89 28.17 21.57 -11.59
C ASP A 89 28.42 20.53 -12.69
N VAL A 90 27.44 20.28 -13.57
CA VAL A 90 27.60 19.41 -14.74
C VAL A 90 28.08 20.29 -15.88
N GLN A 91 29.21 19.94 -16.53
CA GLN A 91 29.63 20.56 -17.79
C GLN A 91 28.90 19.82 -18.91
N PRO A 92 27.81 20.38 -19.47
CA PRO A 92 27.03 19.64 -20.45
C PRO A 92 27.78 19.65 -21.79
N GLU A 93 27.78 18.51 -22.50
CA GLU A 93 28.36 18.40 -23.85
C GLU A 93 27.54 19.17 -24.88
N GLU A 94 26.24 19.41 -24.61
CA GLU A 94 25.31 20.19 -25.41
C GLU A 94 24.61 21.26 -24.56
N GLU A 95 24.29 22.43 -25.15
CA GLU A 95 23.53 23.47 -24.48
C GLU A 95 22.16 22.93 -24.03
N THR A 96 21.88 22.94 -22.72
CA THR A 96 20.60 22.45 -22.22
C THR A 96 19.47 23.37 -22.71
N GLU A 97 18.58 22.83 -23.56
CA GLU A 97 17.48 23.58 -24.21
C GLU A 97 16.57 24.31 -23.20
N TYR A 98 16.47 23.80 -21.98
CA TYR A 98 15.62 24.34 -20.92
C TYR A 98 16.38 24.52 -19.61
N SER A 99 16.21 25.70 -18.99
CA SER A 99 16.83 26.00 -17.70
C SER A 99 16.22 25.17 -16.56
N ALA A 100 16.99 24.94 -15.50
CA ALA A 100 16.52 24.26 -14.28
C ALA A 100 15.26 24.91 -13.69
N GLN A 101 15.11 26.24 -13.81
CA GLN A 101 13.90 26.96 -13.38
C GLN A 101 12.67 26.54 -14.18
N LEU A 102 12.81 26.41 -15.50
CA LEU A 102 11.71 26.01 -16.37
C LEU A 102 11.35 24.53 -16.19
N LEU A 103 12.35 23.66 -15.98
CA LEU A 103 12.13 22.25 -15.63
C LEU A 103 11.36 22.11 -14.31
N ASN A 104 11.74 22.87 -13.28
CA ASN A 104 11.04 22.91 -12.00
C ASN A 104 9.59 23.37 -12.17
N TYR A 105 9.36 24.40 -13.00
CA TYR A 105 8.03 24.93 -13.28
C TYR A 105 7.14 23.91 -14.00
N ALA A 106 7.68 23.23 -15.03
CA ALA A 106 7.00 22.15 -15.76
C ALA A 106 6.60 20.99 -14.86
N TYR A 107 7.53 20.49 -14.04
CA TYR A 107 7.25 19.40 -13.11
C TYR A 107 6.22 19.80 -12.03
N ALA A 108 6.34 21.01 -11.46
CA ALA A 108 5.39 21.51 -10.47
C ALA A 108 3.97 21.67 -11.05
N TYR A 109 3.86 22.09 -12.32
CA TYR A 109 2.59 22.19 -13.02
C TYR A 109 1.92 20.82 -13.21
N LEU A 110 2.64 19.82 -13.72
CA LEU A 110 2.10 18.46 -13.88
C LEU A 110 1.71 17.84 -12.53
N LYS A 111 2.54 18.04 -11.51
CA LYS A 111 2.25 17.59 -10.15
C LYS A 111 0.97 18.22 -9.58
N LYS A 112 0.68 19.48 -9.91
CA LYS A 112 -0.48 20.22 -9.41
C LYS A 112 -1.77 19.95 -10.19
N ASN A 113 -1.67 19.77 -11.51
CA ASN A 113 -2.83 19.73 -12.40
C ASN A 113 -3.20 18.31 -12.85
N GLY A 114 -2.42 17.30 -12.47
CA GLY A 114 -2.64 15.91 -12.85
C GLY A 114 -1.58 15.45 -13.85
N TRP A 115 -1.16 14.20 -13.70
CA TRP A 115 -0.15 13.57 -14.55
C TRP A 115 -0.71 13.07 -15.89
N TYR A 116 -2.04 12.99 -16.03
CA TYR A 116 -2.79 12.51 -17.20
C TYR A 116 -4.18 13.21 -17.23
N ASP A 117 -4.80 13.33 -18.41
CA ASP A 117 -6.10 14.01 -18.57
C ASP A 117 -7.21 13.31 -17.76
N GLY A 118 -8.07 14.11 -17.13
CA GLY A 118 -9.24 13.62 -16.40
C GLY A 118 -9.02 13.27 -14.92
N HIS A 119 -8.80 14.29 -14.08
CA HIS A 119 -9.43 14.51 -12.76
C HIS A 119 -8.52 15.38 -11.87
N VAL A 120 -8.96 16.63 -11.68
CA VAL A 120 -8.29 17.63 -10.84
C VAL A 120 -8.39 17.22 -9.37
N SER A 121 -7.33 16.65 -8.81
CA SER A 121 -7.15 16.61 -7.35
C SER A 121 -6.80 18.01 -6.87
N LYS A 122 -7.81 18.80 -6.46
CA LYS A 122 -7.59 20.08 -5.76
C LYS A 122 -7.05 19.81 -4.34
N LYS A 123 -5.78 19.41 -4.22
CA LYS A 123 -5.02 19.57 -2.97
C LYS A 123 -4.20 20.85 -3.09
N SER A 124 -4.63 21.90 -2.38
CA SER A 124 -3.90 23.16 -2.27
C SER A 124 -2.62 22.95 -1.45
N TYR A 125 -1.48 22.83 -2.13
CA TYR A 125 -0.17 22.85 -1.50
C TYR A 125 0.24 24.30 -1.22
N GLN A 126 0.17 24.73 0.04
CA GLN A 126 0.84 25.95 0.50
C GLN A 126 2.34 25.67 0.63
N VAL A 127 3.14 26.31 -0.22
CA VAL A 127 4.61 26.37 -0.04
C VAL A 127 4.88 27.33 1.12
N LYS A 128 5.20 26.79 2.30
CA LYS A 128 5.67 27.60 3.43
C LYS A 128 7.20 27.61 3.46
N SER A 129 7.75 28.81 3.51
CA SER A 129 9.18 29.12 3.59
C SER A 129 9.84 28.47 4.80
N ARG A 130 11.03 27.90 4.58
CA ARG A 130 11.87 27.24 5.59
C ARG A 130 12.24 28.19 6.73
N ALA A 131 11.92 27.79 7.95
CA ALA A 131 12.67 28.16 9.15
C ALA A 131 13.09 26.87 9.86
N SER A 132 14.39 26.76 10.14
CA SER A 132 15.04 25.64 10.81
C SER A 132 14.43 25.39 12.20
N LYS A 133 13.63 24.33 12.30
CA LYS A 133 13.32 23.63 13.55
C LYS A 133 13.51 22.14 13.23
N THR A 134 14.06 21.41 14.19
CA THR A 134 14.21 19.94 14.20
C THR A 134 13.10 19.31 13.38
N GLN A 135 13.44 18.55 12.35
CA GLN A 135 12.50 18.07 11.33
C GLN A 135 11.39 17.21 11.97
N VAL A 136 10.34 17.87 12.47
CA VAL A 136 9.15 17.23 13.01
C VAL A 136 8.45 16.63 11.81
N TRP A 137 8.40 15.30 11.75
CA TRP A 137 7.62 14.62 10.74
C TRP A 137 6.15 15.00 10.92
N ASP A 138 5.54 15.55 9.88
CA ASP A 138 4.16 16.06 9.94
C ASP A 138 3.15 14.91 9.86
N ALA A 139 3.02 14.18 10.97
CA ALA A 139 2.01 13.14 11.13
C ALA A 139 1.42 13.13 12.55
N PRO A 140 0.15 12.72 12.71
CA PRO A 140 -0.44 12.49 14.02
C PRO A 140 0.41 11.55 14.87
N VAL A 141 0.45 11.78 16.17
CA VAL A 141 1.29 11.01 17.10
C VAL A 141 0.39 10.17 18.00
N ASN A 142 0.68 8.86 18.08
CA ASN A 142 0.07 7.99 19.08
C ASN A 142 0.97 7.93 20.33
N LEU A 143 0.73 8.81 21.30
CA LEU A 143 1.52 8.86 22.54
C LEU A 143 1.51 7.53 23.33
N ARG A 144 0.45 6.73 23.16
CA ARG A 144 0.26 5.44 23.82
C ARG A 144 0.97 4.27 23.11
N ALA A 145 1.59 4.48 21.96
CA ALA A 145 2.34 3.41 21.28
C ALA A 145 3.47 2.90 22.18
N TRP A 146 3.78 1.61 22.06
CA TRP A 146 4.73 0.91 22.93
C TRP A 146 6.13 1.53 22.88
N ARG A 147 6.57 1.91 21.67
CA ARG A 147 7.88 2.50 21.39
C ARG A 147 7.76 3.52 20.27
N GLU A 148 8.78 4.38 20.13
CA GLU A 148 8.97 5.15 18.91
C GLU A 148 9.41 4.24 17.76
N ARG A 149 9.06 4.64 16.53
CA ARG A 149 9.54 3.96 15.32
C ARG A 149 10.40 4.93 14.50
N GLU A 150 11.29 4.38 13.71
CA GLU A 150 12.09 5.17 12.77
C GLU A 150 11.29 5.45 11.50
N ILE A 151 11.42 6.65 10.94
CA ILE A 151 10.84 6.97 9.63
C ILE A 151 11.96 6.89 8.60
N TYR A 152 11.77 6.04 7.60
CA TYR A 152 12.76 5.86 6.53
C TYR A 152 12.36 6.63 5.27
N SER A 153 13.36 6.99 4.49
CA SER A 153 13.25 7.40 3.10
C SER A 153 14.31 6.63 2.30
N TYR A 154 14.19 6.64 0.98
CA TYR A 154 15.21 6.07 0.10
C TYR A 154 15.73 7.15 -0.84
N ALA A 155 16.99 7.01 -1.24
CA ALA A 155 17.54 7.77 -2.36
C ALA A 155 17.30 6.96 -3.65
N GLU A 156 16.87 7.65 -4.71
CA GLU A 156 16.80 7.10 -6.06
C GLU A 156 17.93 7.69 -6.90
N ASP A 157 18.51 6.89 -7.79
CA ASP A 157 19.46 7.38 -8.79
C ASP A 157 18.74 8.10 -9.96
N SER A 158 19.51 8.46 -10.99
CA SER A 158 19.00 9.11 -12.20
C SER A 158 18.01 8.24 -12.99
N GLU A 159 18.06 6.92 -12.82
CA GLU A 159 17.17 5.98 -13.49
C GLU A 159 15.91 5.67 -12.68
N GLY A 160 15.93 6.02 -11.38
CA GLY A 160 14.85 5.76 -10.43
C GLY A 160 15.09 4.53 -9.57
N GLU A 161 16.26 3.89 -9.66
CA GLU A 161 16.63 2.73 -8.86
C GLU A 161 16.97 3.14 -7.43
N LYS A 162 16.50 2.33 -6.47
CA LYS A 162 16.67 2.62 -5.04
C LYS A 162 18.10 2.30 -4.62
N ILE A 163 18.91 3.32 -4.33
CA ILE A 163 20.32 3.19 -3.93
C ILE A 163 20.45 2.71 -2.47
N GLY A 164 19.51 3.10 -1.62
CA GLY A 164 19.52 2.71 -0.21
C GLY A 164 18.50 3.45 0.63
N TYR A 165 18.34 3.00 1.87
CA TYR A 165 17.41 3.55 2.85
C TYR A 165 18.16 4.34 3.91
N PHE A 166 17.62 5.48 4.32
CA PHE A 166 18.16 6.27 5.43
C PHE A 166 17.04 6.78 6.34
N LYS A 167 17.38 6.99 7.60
CA LYS A 167 16.47 7.51 8.62
C LYS A 167 16.32 9.01 8.46
N ILE A 168 15.07 9.48 8.41
CA ILE A 168 14.74 10.92 8.31
C ILE A 168 14.08 11.47 9.58
N ALA A 169 13.49 10.60 10.41
CA ALA A 169 12.86 10.97 11.67
C ALA A 169 12.76 9.76 12.61
N ALA A 170 12.40 10.02 13.87
CA ALA A 170 11.94 9.00 14.81
C ALA A 170 10.83 9.59 15.68
N GLY A 171 9.86 8.77 16.05
CA GLY A 171 8.78 9.16 16.94
C GLY A 171 7.61 8.20 16.88
N LYS A 172 6.54 8.50 17.63
CA LYS A 172 5.32 7.68 17.65
C LYS A 172 4.33 8.07 16.55
N TYR A 173 4.82 8.30 15.34
CA TYR A 173 4.04 8.83 14.23
C TYR A 173 3.14 7.77 13.60
N ILE A 174 1.85 8.07 13.51
CA ILE A 174 0.85 7.30 12.77
C ILE A 174 1.22 7.36 11.28
N TRP A 175 1.17 6.21 10.61
CA TRP A 175 1.39 6.09 9.19
C TRP A 175 0.34 6.87 8.40
N LYS A 176 0.79 7.49 7.31
CA LYS A 176 -0.06 8.11 6.31
C LYS A 176 0.37 7.61 4.94
N THR A 177 -0.51 7.72 3.95
CA THR A 177 -0.24 7.28 2.57
C THR A 177 0.90 8.05 1.88
N GLU A 178 1.39 9.15 2.44
CA GLU A 178 2.60 9.81 1.95
C GLU A 178 3.89 9.04 2.28
N GLU A 179 3.89 8.19 3.30
CA GLU A 179 4.98 7.27 3.60
C GLU A 179 4.78 5.95 2.82
N ASP A 180 5.78 5.51 2.07
CA ASP A 180 5.77 4.21 1.38
C ASP A 180 5.50 3.09 2.40
N PHE A 181 4.49 2.27 2.14
CA PHE A 181 4.07 1.21 3.05
C PHE A 181 5.18 0.18 3.30
N SER A 182 6.06 -0.07 2.33
CA SER A 182 7.21 -0.97 2.50
C SER A 182 8.22 -0.42 3.51
N LEU A 183 8.42 0.91 3.55
CA LEU A 183 9.26 1.58 4.54
C LEU A 183 8.63 1.55 5.93
N PHE A 184 7.30 1.69 5.99
CA PHE A 184 6.56 1.49 7.21
C PHE A 184 6.71 0.06 7.75
N GLN A 185 6.53 -0.96 6.91
CA GLN A 185 6.75 -2.36 7.30
C GLN A 185 8.17 -2.58 7.82
N LYS A 186 9.19 -2.04 7.13
CA LYS A 186 10.58 -2.10 7.57
C LYS A 186 10.77 -1.45 8.95
N SER A 187 10.16 -0.28 9.17
CA SER A 187 10.18 0.45 10.44
C SER A 187 9.59 -0.37 11.59
N ILE A 188 8.41 -0.97 11.38
CA ILE A 188 7.76 -1.81 12.39
C ILE A 188 8.56 -3.09 12.66
N PHE A 189 9.09 -3.73 11.61
CA PHE A 189 9.93 -4.92 11.75
C PHE A 189 11.20 -4.64 12.56
N ALA A 190 11.89 -3.54 12.28
CA ALA A 190 13.08 -3.13 13.04
C ALA A 190 12.72 -2.88 14.51
N CYS A 191 11.62 -2.19 14.78
CA CYS A 191 11.12 -1.93 16.12
C CYS A 191 10.82 -3.23 16.88
N ALA A 192 10.08 -4.16 16.27
CA ALA A 192 9.75 -5.45 16.85
C ALA A 192 11.01 -6.29 17.15
N SER A 193 11.96 -6.30 16.22
CA SER A 193 13.22 -7.04 16.36
C SER A 193 14.04 -6.53 17.55
N GLN A 194 14.18 -5.21 17.67
CA GLN A 194 14.89 -4.58 18.79
C GLN A 194 14.22 -4.88 20.14
N ILE A 195 12.89 -4.84 20.21
CA ILE A 195 12.16 -5.19 21.44
C ILE A 195 12.46 -6.63 21.85
N LEU A 196 12.43 -7.58 20.89
CA LEU A 196 12.67 -8.99 21.17
C LEU A 196 14.12 -9.23 21.61
N GLU A 197 15.10 -8.62 20.93
CA GLU A 197 16.52 -8.68 21.31
C GLU A 197 16.79 -8.10 22.70
N GLU A 198 16.12 -7.01 23.08
CA GLU A 198 16.24 -6.44 24.42
C GLU A 198 15.65 -7.36 25.49
N VAL A 199 14.52 -8.02 25.19
CA VAL A 199 13.90 -9.00 26.10
C VAL A 199 14.81 -10.22 26.28
N GLU A 200 15.32 -10.78 25.18
CA GLU A 200 16.28 -11.89 25.17
C GLU A 200 17.52 -11.53 26.01
N ARG A 201 18.10 -10.35 25.78
CA ARG A 201 19.28 -9.85 26.50
C ARG A 201 19.02 -9.58 27.98
N LYS A 202 17.88 -9.00 28.34
CA LYS A 202 17.53 -8.70 29.75
C LYS A 202 17.26 -9.97 30.55
N LYS A 203 16.63 -10.97 29.93
CA LYS A 203 16.29 -12.24 30.57
C LYS A 203 17.38 -13.31 30.41
N GLN A 204 18.41 -13.04 29.60
CA GLN A 204 19.47 -13.99 29.27
C GLN A 204 18.91 -15.33 28.76
N ILE A 205 17.91 -15.23 27.88
CA ILE A 205 17.24 -16.39 27.29
C ILE A 205 17.61 -16.54 25.83
N TYR A 206 17.68 -17.78 25.37
CA TYR A 206 17.76 -18.14 23.97
C TYR A 206 16.62 -19.12 23.67
N LYS A 207 15.70 -18.71 22.79
CA LYS A 207 14.57 -19.55 22.37
C LYS A 207 14.85 -20.14 20.99
N SER A 208 14.12 -21.18 20.62
CA SER A 208 14.24 -21.77 19.28
C SER A 208 13.90 -20.74 18.20
N GLU A 209 14.57 -20.82 17.06
CA GLU A 209 14.37 -19.88 15.95
C GLU A 209 12.92 -19.87 15.46
N ARG A 210 12.26 -21.04 15.44
CA ARG A 210 10.84 -21.14 15.12
C ARG A 210 9.96 -20.32 16.06
N LEU A 211 10.16 -20.43 17.39
CA LEU A 211 9.37 -19.67 18.36
C LEU A 211 9.68 -18.17 18.23
N ARG A 212 10.96 -17.81 18.08
CA ARG A 212 11.40 -16.43 17.88
C ARG A 212 10.72 -15.78 16.66
N ILE A 213 10.71 -16.45 15.52
CA ILE A 213 10.07 -15.97 14.29
C ILE A 213 8.54 -15.81 14.48
N GLN A 214 7.89 -16.76 15.15
CA GLN A 214 6.45 -16.69 15.42
C GLN A 214 6.09 -15.51 16.33
N THR A 215 6.85 -15.32 17.42
CA THR A 215 6.67 -14.18 18.33
C THR A 215 6.97 -12.86 17.62
N LEU A 216 8.03 -12.79 16.81
CA LEU A 216 8.37 -11.60 16.04
C LEU A 216 7.23 -11.22 15.08
N ALA A 217 6.68 -12.18 14.34
CA ALA A 217 5.56 -11.93 13.43
C ALA A 217 4.32 -11.39 14.16
N ALA A 218 3.97 -12.00 15.31
CA ALA A 218 2.86 -11.52 16.15
C ALA A 218 3.12 -10.11 16.69
N LEU A 219 4.35 -9.82 17.13
CA LEU A 219 4.74 -8.50 17.63
C LEU A 219 4.69 -7.43 16.54
N VAL A 220 5.17 -7.74 15.32
CA VAL A 220 5.06 -6.85 14.15
C VAL A 220 3.60 -6.49 13.88
N TYR A 221 2.71 -7.49 13.90
CA TYR A 221 1.29 -7.27 13.67
C TYR A 221 0.67 -6.35 14.74
N LEU A 222 0.94 -6.60 16.02
CA LEU A 222 0.44 -5.76 17.11
C LEU A 222 0.99 -4.34 17.05
N LEU A 223 2.30 -4.17 16.80
CA LEU A 223 2.91 -2.84 16.68
C LEU A 223 2.34 -2.07 15.49
N ALA A 224 2.12 -2.71 14.34
CA ALA A 224 1.52 -2.06 13.17
C ALA A 224 0.16 -1.45 13.50
N GLN A 225 -0.69 -2.14 14.29
CA GLN A 225 -1.98 -1.60 14.73
C GLN A 225 -1.86 -0.33 15.59
N GLN A 226 -0.73 -0.09 16.27
CA GLN A 226 -0.52 1.13 17.04
C GLN A 226 -0.24 2.35 16.16
N PHE A 227 0.22 2.12 14.94
CA PHE A 227 0.62 3.17 14.00
C PHE A 227 -0.31 3.28 12.80
N LEU A 228 -1.36 2.46 12.69
CA LEU A 228 -2.33 2.54 11.62
C LEU A 228 -3.70 2.94 12.18
N ASN A 229 -4.24 4.05 11.68
CA ASN A 229 -5.62 4.40 11.94
C ASN A 229 -6.52 3.68 10.93
N SER A 230 -6.84 2.41 11.18
CA SER A 230 -7.56 1.56 10.22
C SER A 230 -8.91 2.18 9.77
N THR A 231 -9.61 2.92 10.64
CA THR A 231 -10.87 3.57 10.26
C THR A 231 -10.67 4.73 9.30
N ALA A 232 -9.68 5.59 9.54
CA ALA A 232 -9.35 6.67 8.63
C ALA A 232 -8.82 6.13 7.29
N LEU A 233 -7.95 5.11 7.36
CA LEU A 233 -7.36 4.47 6.19
C LEU A 233 -8.40 3.74 5.34
N LEU A 234 -9.41 3.11 5.94
CA LEU A 234 -10.51 2.51 5.19
C LEU A 234 -11.28 3.56 4.37
N LYS A 235 -11.45 4.78 4.91
CA LYS A 235 -12.12 5.89 4.20
C LYS A 235 -11.25 6.44 3.07
N GLU A 236 -9.93 6.41 3.23
CA GLU A 236 -8.98 6.93 2.25
C GLU A 236 -8.69 5.93 1.12
N LEU A 237 -8.55 4.65 1.45
CA LEU A 237 -8.13 3.59 0.53
C LEU A 237 -9.29 2.79 -0.06
N GLY A 238 -10.44 2.74 0.63
CA GLY A 238 -11.63 2.01 0.18
C GLY A 238 -12.45 2.82 -0.83
N GLN A 239 -13.08 2.13 -1.78
CA GLN A 239 -14.04 2.77 -2.68
C GLN A 239 -15.39 2.93 -1.97
N GLU A 240 -15.65 4.12 -1.44
CA GLU A 240 -16.91 4.44 -0.76
C GLU A 240 -18.10 4.22 -1.71
N GLN A 241 -19.05 3.44 -1.24
CA GLN A 241 -20.35 3.18 -1.85
C GLN A 241 -21.42 3.99 -1.11
N LYS A 242 -22.68 3.87 -1.56
CA LYS A 242 -23.80 4.48 -0.84
C LYS A 242 -23.88 3.97 0.61
N ALA A 243 -24.17 4.89 1.52
CA ALA A 243 -24.54 4.54 2.89
C ALA A 243 -25.82 3.69 2.88
N ASP A 244 -25.95 2.81 3.86
CA ASP A 244 -27.19 2.08 4.05
C ASP A 244 -28.30 2.95 4.66
N ALA A 245 -29.48 2.35 4.83
CA ALA A 245 -30.64 3.02 5.43
C ALA A 245 -30.40 3.52 6.87
N GLU A 246 -29.39 2.99 7.56
CA GLU A 246 -28.99 3.38 8.92
C GLU A 246 -27.89 4.45 8.90
N GLY A 247 -27.46 4.92 7.72
CA GLY A 247 -26.40 5.91 7.55
C GLY A 247 -24.97 5.36 7.63
N ASN A 248 -24.80 4.03 7.77
CA ASN A 248 -23.46 3.45 7.85
C ASN A 248 -22.82 3.40 6.47
N ARG A 249 -21.55 3.81 6.39
CA ARG A 249 -20.77 3.81 5.15
C ARG A 249 -20.36 2.40 4.76
N ILE A 250 -20.49 2.09 3.47
CA ILE A 250 -20.09 0.81 2.89
C ILE A 250 -18.94 1.08 1.92
N PHE A 251 -17.87 0.29 2.00
CA PHE A 251 -16.71 0.38 1.13
C PHE A 251 -16.59 -0.89 0.30
N LEU A 252 -16.34 -0.75 -0.99
CA LEU A 252 -15.91 -1.87 -1.85
C LEU A 252 -14.39 -1.92 -1.82
N ILE A 253 -13.84 -3.09 -1.52
CA ILE A 253 -12.41 -3.36 -1.50
C ILE A 253 -12.13 -4.46 -2.52
N PRO A 254 -11.23 -4.24 -3.50
CA PRO A 254 -10.77 -5.30 -4.37
C PRO A 254 -10.09 -6.40 -3.56
N ALA A 255 -10.62 -7.62 -3.64
CA ALA A 255 -10.12 -8.76 -2.88
C ALA A 255 -10.12 -10.02 -3.73
N MET A 256 -9.39 -11.02 -3.24
CA MET A 256 -9.22 -12.32 -3.85
C MET A 256 -9.54 -13.40 -2.82
N LEU A 257 -9.92 -14.56 -3.31
CA LEU A 257 -10.08 -15.79 -2.56
C LEU A 257 -8.93 -16.72 -2.95
N GLU A 258 -8.02 -16.98 -2.01
CA GLU A 258 -7.02 -18.04 -2.15
C GLU A 258 -7.68 -19.39 -1.86
N LEU A 259 -7.71 -20.27 -2.86
CA LEU A 259 -8.39 -21.55 -2.76
C LEU A 259 -7.53 -22.55 -1.96
N THR A 260 -8.13 -23.25 -1.00
CA THR A 260 -7.44 -24.32 -0.23
C THR A 260 -7.81 -25.73 -0.74
N GLY A 261 -8.30 -25.80 -1.97
CA GLY A 261 -8.72 -27.04 -2.64
C GLY A 261 -9.31 -26.72 -4.02
N ASN A 262 -10.07 -27.67 -4.57
CA ASN A 262 -10.66 -27.53 -5.91
C ASN A 262 -12.07 -26.94 -5.90
N ILE A 263 -12.61 -26.61 -4.73
CA ILE A 263 -13.97 -26.08 -4.58
C ILE A 263 -13.94 -24.58 -4.86
N GLN A 264 -14.76 -24.14 -5.83
CA GLN A 264 -14.89 -22.75 -6.23
C GLN A 264 -16.33 -22.27 -6.02
N ALA A 265 -16.50 -20.99 -5.72
CA ALA A 265 -17.81 -20.39 -5.70
C ALA A 265 -18.30 -20.10 -7.13
N ALA A 266 -19.60 -20.26 -7.37
CA ALA A 266 -20.20 -19.80 -8.62
C ALA A 266 -20.14 -18.27 -8.70
N GLU A 267 -20.10 -17.71 -9.91
CA GLU A 267 -20.15 -16.26 -10.07
C GLU A 267 -21.42 -15.66 -9.44
N GLY A 268 -21.27 -14.55 -8.73
CA GLY A 268 -22.36 -13.91 -8.00
C GLY A 268 -22.76 -14.59 -6.70
N GLU A 269 -22.24 -15.79 -6.41
CA GLU A 269 -22.53 -16.51 -5.17
C GLU A 269 -22.08 -15.70 -3.95
N VAL A 270 -22.93 -15.69 -2.93
CA VAL A 270 -22.64 -15.03 -1.66
C VAL A 270 -21.67 -15.90 -0.85
N ILE A 271 -20.53 -15.32 -0.52
CA ILE A 271 -19.50 -15.96 0.29
C ILE A 271 -19.60 -15.40 1.70
N SER A 272 -19.55 -16.30 2.69
CA SER A 272 -19.71 -15.96 4.10
C SER A 272 -18.41 -16.17 4.88
N PRO A 273 -18.12 -15.32 5.88
CA PRO A 273 -17.06 -15.59 6.85
C PRO A 273 -17.27 -16.96 7.54
N LYS A 274 -16.19 -17.74 7.68
CA LYS A 274 -16.18 -18.99 8.46
C LYS A 274 -15.43 -18.83 9.78
N ARG A 275 -14.17 -18.37 9.73
CA ARG A 275 -13.34 -18.12 10.92
C ARG A 275 -12.27 -17.08 10.61
N LEU A 276 -11.83 -16.36 11.65
CA LEU A 276 -10.69 -15.46 11.60
C LEU A 276 -9.58 -16.02 12.50
N THR A 277 -8.47 -16.44 11.92
CA THR A 277 -7.36 -17.05 12.67
C THR A 277 -6.04 -16.75 11.99
N LYS A 278 -4.99 -16.53 12.78
CA LYS A 278 -3.65 -16.14 12.28
C LYS A 278 -3.71 -14.96 11.29
N HIS A 279 -4.54 -13.97 11.62
CA HIS A 279 -4.77 -12.76 10.81
C HIS A 279 -5.27 -13.05 9.38
N ARG A 280 -5.95 -14.19 9.18
CA ARG A 280 -6.57 -14.57 7.90
C ARG A 280 -8.04 -14.90 8.08
N LEU A 281 -8.87 -14.32 7.21
CA LEU A 281 -10.30 -14.61 7.17
C LEU A 281 -10.54 -15.81 6.26
N TYR A 282 -10.87 -16.96 6.84
CA TYR A 282 -11.36 -18.11 6.09
C TYR A 282 -12.83 -17.95 5.77
N VAL A 283 -13.22 -18.40 4.58
CA VAL A 283 -14.56 -18.19 4.03
C VAL A 283 -15.19 -19.49 3.56
N LYS A 284 -16.52 -19.47 3.46
CA LYS A 284 -17.33 -20.61 3.05
C LYS A 284 -18.40 -20.23 2.04
N ASN A 285 -18.80 -21.21 1.24
CA ASN A 285 -19.92 -21.07 0.30
C ASN A 285 -21.29 -21.16 1.00
N SER A 286 -22.35 -21.09 0.21
CA SER A 286 -23.74 -21.20 0.69
C SER A 286 -24.06 -22.56 1.34
N GLN A 287 -23.37 -23.61 0.93
CA GLN A 287 -23.50 -24.98 1.46
C GLN A 287 -22.71 -25.20 2.76
N GLY A 288 -21.88 -24.23 3.16
CA GLY A 288 -21.05 -24.28 4.36
C GLY A 288 -19.65 -24.88 4.15
N GLU A 289 -19.30 -25.22 2.91
CA GLU A 289 -17.99 -25.76 2.54
C GLU A 289 -16.93 -24.67 2.56
N GLU A 290 -15.73 -25.00 3.05
CA GLU A 290 -14.61 -24.06 3.09
C GLU A 290 -13.97 -23.93 1.72
N LEU A 291 -13.92 -22.70 1.21
CA LEU A 291 -13.29 -22.42 -0.08
C LEU A 291 -11.81 -22.08 0.08
N GLY A 292 -11.46 -21.43 1.18
CA GLY A 292 -10.11 -20.98 1.50
C GLY A 292 -10.13 -19.68 2.28
N TYR A 293 -9.27 -18.72 1.94
CA TYR A 293 -9.13 -17.47 2.70
C TYR A 293 -9.08 -16.21 1.83
N LEU A 294 -9.50 -15.09 2.43
CA LEU A 294 -9.46 -13.76 1.85
C LEU A 294 -8.01 -13.28 1.70
N SER A 295 -7.66 -12.82 0.51
CA SER A 295 -6.41 -12.12 0.22
C SER A 295 -6.68 -10.76 -0.44
N PHE A 296 -5.71 -9.86 -0.33
CA PHE A 296 -5.72 -8.55 -0.95
C PHE A 296 -4.53 -8.42 -1.88
N ARG A 297 -4.69 -7.64 -2.95
CA ARG A 297 -3.60 -7.29 -3.86
C ARG A 297 -2.63 -6.27 -3.25
N ASP A 298 -3.16 -5.39 -2.42
CA ASP A 298 -2.39 -4.38 -1.70
C ASP A 298 -2.14 -4.85 -0.26
N ASP A 299 -0.87 -4.97 0.12
CA ASP A 299 -0.45 -5.44 1.44
C ASP A 299 -0.99 -4.56 2.57
N CYS A 300 -1.21 -3.26 2.33
CA CYS A 300 -1.72 -2.37 3.36
C CYS A 300 -3.14 -2.77 3.82
N MET A 301 -3.94 -3.38 2.94
CA MET A 301 -5.32 -3.77 3.26
C MET A 301 -5.39 -4.85 4.33
N TYR A 302 -4.36 -5.71 4.46
CA TYR A 302 -4.32 -6.68 5.56
C TYR A 302 -4.24 -6.00 6.92
N TYR A 303 -3.52 -4.89 7.03
CA TYR A 303 -3.35 -4.16 8.29
C TYR A 303 -4.48 -3.14 8.55
N VAL A 304 -5.35 -2.92 7.57
CA VAL A 304 -6.54 -2.08 7.71
C VAL A 304 -7.77 -2.93 8.02
N VAL A 305 -8.09 -3.90 7.15
CA VAL A 305 -9.35 -4.64 7.22
C VAL A 305 -9.32 -5.70 8.31
N ILE A 306 -8.25 -6.49 8.41
CA ILE A 306 -8.19 -7.60 9.36
C ILE A 306 -8.34 -7.11 10.81
N PRO A 307 -7.62 -6.06 11.28
CA PRO A 307 -7.83 -5.52 12.62
C PRO A 307 -9.27 -5.02 12.84
N LEU A 308 -9.89 -4.36 11.86
CA LEU A 308 -11.27 -3.90 11.99
C LEU A 308 -12.25 -5.07 12.18
N MET A 309 -12.00 -6.22 11.54
CA MET A 309 -12.78 -7.44 11.73
C MET A 309 -12.52 -8.10 13.08
N GLU A 310 -11.26 -8.21 13.51
CA GLU A 310 -10.87 -8.75 14.83
C GLU A 310 -11.53 -7.93 15.96
N GLN A 311 -11.60 -6.61 15.78
CA GLN A 311 -12.21 -5.67 16.72
C GLN A 311 -13.73 -5.56 16.57
N ARG A 312 -14.35 -6.30 15.64
CA ARG A 312 -15.80 -6.30 15.37
C ARG A 312 -16.37 -4.91 15.02
N ARG A 313 -15.54 -4.03 14.43
CA ARG A 313 -15.91 -2.66 14.05
C ARG A 313 -16.54 -2.57 12.66
N VAL A 314 -16.54 -3.69 11.92
CA VAL A 314 -17.12 -3.78 10.59
C VAL A 314 -18.04 -4.99 10.45
N LYS A 315 -19.02 -4.88 9.57
CA LYS A 315 -19.72 -6.02 8.98
C LYS A 315 -19.24 -6.22 7.55
N VAL A 316 -19.14 -7.46 7.10
CA VAL A 316 -18.63 -7.77 5.77
C VAL A 316 -19.61 -8.58 4.95
N ARG A 317 -19.57 -8.39 3.63
CA ARG A 317 -20.29 -9.21 2.66
C ARG A 317 -19.37 -9.46 1.47
N MET A 318 -19.32 -10.69 0.99
CA MET A 318 -18.49 -11.08 -0.15
C MET A 318 -19.38 -11.67 -1.24
N LYS A 319 -19.04 -11.38 -2.50
CA LYS A 319 -19.59 -12.09 -3.66
C LYS A 319 -18.46 -12.54 -4.57
N ALA A 320 -18.53 -13.76 -5.06
CA ALA A 320 -17.65 -14.22 -6.12
C ALA A 320 -17.85 -13.35 -7.37
N ALA A 321 -16.75 -12.92 -7.97
CA ALA A 321 -16.74 -12.14 -9.20
C ALA A 321 -16.20 -12.98 -10.37
N GLU A 322 -16.43 -12.48 -11.59
CA GLU A 322 -15.92 -13.08 -12.82
C GLU A 322 -14.40 -12.97 -12.91
N GLY A 323 -13.75 -14.00 -13.48
CA GLY A 323 -12.29 -14.09 -13.58
C GLY A 323 -11.71 -15.11 -12.61
N LYS A 324 -11.54 -16.33 -13.12
CA LYS A 324 -10.91 -17.46 -12.42
C LYS A 324 -9.44 -17.55 -12.82
N LYS A 325 -8.54 -17.65 -11.83
CA LYS A 325 -7.20 -18.21 -12.01
C LYS A 325 -7.14 -19.55 -11.28
N ALA A 326 -6.24 -20.43 -11.69
CA ALA A 326 -6.18 -21.81 -11.18
C ALA A 326 -6.09 -21.90 -9.64
N ALA A 327 -5.48 -20.90 -8.97
CA ALA A 327 -5.29 -20.87 -7.52
C ALA A 327 -6.13 -19.80 -6.78
N CYS A 328 -6.71 -18.82 -7.50
CA CYS A 328 -7.40 -17.72 -6.87
C CYS A 328 -8.62 -17.23 -7.66
N GLN A 329 -9.63 -16.77 -6.93
CA GLN A 329 -10.89 -16.25 -7.49
C GLN A 329 -11.11 -14.80 -7.04
N LYS A 330 -11.54 -13.93 -7.96
CA LYS A 330 -11.85 -12.54 -7.62
C LYS A 330 -13.09 -12.43 -6.72
N LEU A 331 -13.06 -11.51 -5.77
CA LEU A 331 -14.16 -11.20 -4.87
C LEU A 331 -14.54 -9.73 -4.92
N ASN A 332 -15.85 -9.46 -4.95
CA ASN A 332 -16.40 -8.18 -4.56
C ASN A 332 -16.59 -8.19 -3.04
N PHE A 333 -15.67 -7.54 -2.32
CA PHE A 333 -15.66 -7.53 -0.86
C PHE A 333 -16.16 -6.18 -0.32
N TYR A 334 -17.33 -6.22 0.29
CA TYR A 334 -18.01 -5.07 0.87
C TYR A 334 -17.77 -5.02 2.38
N VAL A 335 -17.32 -3.87 2.86
CA VAL A 335 -17.05 -3.60 4.27
C VAL A 335 -17.94 -2.47 4.74
N LYS A 336 -18.93 -2.78 5.58
CA LYS A 336 -19.78 -1.81 6.28
C LYS A 336 -19.09 -1.40 7.57
N LEU A 337 -18.72 -0.14 7.69
CA LEU A 337 -18.19 0.41 8.93
C LEU A 337 -19.33 0.65 9.92
N LEU A 338 -19.21 0.11 11.13
CA LEU A 338 -20.21 0.35 12.18
C LEU A 338 -19.83 1.62 12.92
N GLU A 339 -20.60 2.70 12.76
CA GLU A 339 -20.42 3.94 13.52
C GLU A 339 -20.94 3.77 14.95
N LYS A 340 -20.35 2.84 15.70
CA LYS A 340 -20.37 2.90 17.16
C LYS A 340 -19.07 3.53 17.58
N ASP A 341 -19.18 4.80 17.96
CA ASP A 341 -18.09 5.64 18.45
C ASP A 341 -17.66 5.15 19.85
N THR A 342 -17.07 3.97 19.93
CA THR A 342 -16.20 3.65 21.05
C THR A 342 -14.82 4.14 20.64
N ALA A 343 -14.52 5.40 20.96
CA ALA A 343 -13.18 5.98 20.97
C ALA A 343 -12.20 5.24 21.91
N GLY A 344 -12.65 4.15 22.56
CA GLY A 344 -11.79 3.18 23.20
C GLY A 344 -11.12 2.31 22.15
N MET A 345 -9.82 2.52 21.97
CA MET A 345 -8.91 1.47 21.48
C MET A 345 -9.32 0.14 22.15
N PRO A 346 -9.45 -0.97 21.40
CA PRO A 346 -9.74 -2.28 21.99
C PRO A 346 -8.75 -2.55 23.12
N GLU A 347 -9.17 -3.30 24.16
CA GLU A 347 -8.32 -3.83 25.25
C GLU A 347 -6.83 -3.77 24.91
N SER A 348 -6.14 -2.82 25.56
CA SER A 348 -5.06 -2.06 24.92
C SER A 348 -4.06 -2.97 24.21
N VAL A 349 -3.75 -2.68 22.94
CA VAL A 349 -2.71 -3.39 22.17
C VAL A 349 -1.40 -3.55 22.98
N ASN A 350 -1.09 -2.61 23.88
CA ASN A 350 0.02 -2.72 24.83
C ASN A 350 -0.08 -3.94 25.77
N LEU A 351 -1.26 -4.26 26.30
CA LEU A 351 -1.48 -5.46 27.12
C LEU A 351 -1.25 -6.74 26.31
N GLN A 352 -1.68 -6.77 25.04
CA GLN A 352 -1.43 -7.91 24.16
C GLN A 352 0.06 -8.07 23.86
N ILE A 353 0.77 -6.96 23.65
CA ILE A 353 2.23 -6.95 23.49
C ILE A 353 2.90 -7.47 24.77
N GLU A 354 2.49 -6.98 25.94
CA GLU A 354 3.03 -7.40 27.23
C GLU A 354 2.81 -8.90 27.48
N GLN A 355 1.60 -9.41 27.24
CA GLN A 355 1.27 -10.82 27.35
C GLN A 355 2.12 -11.68 26.39
N LEU A 356 2.23 -11.26 25.13
CA LEU A 356 3.04 -11.95 24.12
C LEU A 356 4.51 -12.05 24.54
N LEU A 357 5.09 -10.97 25.07
CA LEU A 357 6.47 -10.94 25.54
C LEU A 357 6.65 -11.78 26.81
N ASN A 358 5.69 -11.75 27.73
CA ASN A 358 5.71 -12.58 28.93
C ASN A 358 5.68 -14.07 28.57
N ASP A 359 4.78 -14.49 27.68
CA ASP A 359 4.68 -15.87 27.23
C ASP A 359 5.91 -16.34 26.46
N TYR A 360 6.53 -15.45 25.68
CA TYR A 360 7.81 -15.75 25.03
C TYR A 360 8.95 -16.00 26.04
N THR A 361 8.92 -15.30 27.19
CA THR A 361 9.98 -15.41 28.21
C THR A 361 9.80 -16.57 29.19
N ARG A 362 8.58 -17.10 29.34
CA ARG A 362 8.31 -18.37 30.02
C ARG A 362 9.00 -19.50 29.25
#